data_AF-A0A545TF17-F1
#
_entry.id   AF-A0A545TF17-F1
#
_cell.length_a   1.000
_cell.length_b   1.000
_cell.length_c   1.000
_cell.angle_alpha   90.00
_cell.angle_beta   90.00
_cell.angle_gamma   90.00
#
_symmetry.space_group_name_H-M   'P 1'
#
loop_
_entity.id
_entity.type
_entity.pdbx_description
1 polymer ?
#
loop_
_entity_poly.entity_id
_entity_poly.type
_entity_poly.pdbx_seq_one_letter_code
_entity_poly.pdbx_strand_id
1 'polypeptide(L)'
;MTELKTQAIETRVGLDDAEFLSYTRGENDVLRVEIQAWNGSRITFLFEEVIAVFDHSIGDVTSLHEVMGLSDFLKQALNWCYEAPVPADHPHKHYQFRDLNGTPSLEIVSGSITIEYSGYPQTDADFR
;
A
#
# COMPACT_ATOMS: atom_id res chain seq x y z
N MET A 1 22.13 -10.14 -3.23
CA MET A 1 20.68 -9.88 -3.42
C MET A 1 20.57 -8.74 -4.39
N THR A 2 19.85 -8.91 -5.49
CA THR A 2 19.54 -7.79 -6.41
C THR A 2 18.51 -6.91 -5.72
N GLU A 3 18.80 -5.62 -5.60
CA GLU A 3 17.83 -4.66 -5.07
C GLU A 3 16.63 -4.60 -6.03
N LEU A 4 15.43 -4.84 -5.50
CA LEU A 4 14.21 -4.72 -6.30
C LEU A 4 14.00 -3.25 -6.63
N LYS A 5 13.78 -2.96 -7.92
CA LYS A 5 13.38 -1.62 -8.33
C LYS A 5 12.00 -1.33 -7.78
N THR A 6 11.83 -0.17 -7.16
CA THR A 6 10.52 0.28 -6.67
C THR A 6 10.18 1.66 -7.22
N GLN A 7 8.90 1.99 -7.17
CA GLN A 7 8.36 3.29 -7.53
C GLN A 7 7.52 3.81 -6.36
N ALA A 8 7.85 5.00 -5.85
CA ALA A 8 7.06 5.62 -4.80
C ALA A 8 5.66 5.98 -5.32
N ILE A 9 4.64 5.74 -4.48
CA ILE A 9 3.27 6.17 -4.73
C ILE A 9 3.07 7.50 -4.00
N GLU A 10 2.90 8.57 -4.78
CA GLU A 10 2.71 9.91 -4.23
C GLU A 10 1.33 10.06 -3.58
N THR A 11 1.33 10.56 -2.34
CA THR A 11 0.14 10.96 -1.61
C THR A 11 0.05 12.48 -1.56
N ARG A 12 -1.16 13.04 -1.41
CA ARG A 12 -1.36 14.49 -1.28
C ARG A 12 -0.71 15.08 -0.02
N VAL A 13 -0.53 14.24 1.00
CA VAL A 13 0.15 14.58 2.25
C VAL A 13 1.31 13.60 2.39
N GLY A 14 2.53 14.11 2.61
CA GLY A 14 3.70 13.29 2.83
C GLY A 14 3.50 12.31 3.98
N LEU A 15 4.06 11.11 3.84
CA LEU A 15 3.99 10.05 4.85
C LEU A 15 5.17 10.08 5.82
N ASP A 16 6.05 11.08 5.75
CA ASP A 16 7.14 11.23 6.72
C ASP A 16 6.57 11.28 8.14
N ASP A 17 6.97 10.32 8.97
CA ASP A 17 6.49 10.10 10.35
C ASP A 17 4.97 9.84 10.47
N ALA A 18 4.37 9.11 9.51
CA ALA A 18 2.97 8.72 9.60
C ALA A 18 2.76 7.50 10.50
N GLU A 19 1.71 7.54 11.32
CA GLU A 19 1.34 6.47 12.24
C GLU A 19 0.37 5.49 11.57
N PHE A 20 0.71 4.21 11.54
CA PHE A 20 -0.24 3.16 11.18
C PHE A 20 -1.34 3.04 12.24
N LEU A 21 -2.60 3.09 11.80
CA LEU A 21 -3.74 2.95 12.71
C LEU A 21 -4.29 1.53 12.70
N SER A 22 -4.60 1.02 11.50
CA SER A 22 -5.15 -0.33 11.34
C SER A 22 -5.09 -0.80 9.89
N TYR A 23 -5.20 -2.12 9.69
CA TYR A 23 -5.70 -2.67 8.45
C TYR A 23 -6.83 -3.65 8.75
N THR A 24 -7.85 -3.65 7.90
CA THR A 24 -8.99 -4.56 8.02
C THR A 24 -9.35 -5.10 6.65
N ARG A 25 -9.64 -6.40 6.59
CA ARG A 25 -10.16 -7.04 5.38
C ARG A 25 -11.68 -6.94 5.39
N GLY A 26 -12.23 -6.21 4.42
CA GLY A 26 -13.66 -6.03 4.23
C GLY A 26 -14.26 -7.11 3.33
N GLU A 27 -15.49 -6.89 2.91
CA GLU A 27 -16.17 -7.72 1.90
C GLU A 27 -15.48 -7.58 0.53
N ASN A 28 -15.64 -8.58 -0.34
CA ASN A 28 -15.13 -8.61 -1.72
C ASN A 28 -13.61 -8.41 -1.86
N ASP A 29 -12.83 -8.99 -0.94
CA ASP A 29 -11.36 -8.96 -0.99
C ASP A 29 -10.74 -7.55 -1.02
N VAL A 30 -11.44 -6.59 -0.41
CA VAL A 30 -10.92 -5.24 -0.19
C VAL A 30 -10.14 -5.20 1.12
N LEU A 31 -8.88 -4.80 1.07
CA LEU A 31 -8.08 -4.48 2.25
C LEU A 31 -8.05 -2.97 2.44
N ARG A 32 -8.57 -2.51 3.58
CA ARG A 32 -8.51 -1.11 4.01
C ARG A 32 -7.32 -0.94 4.93
N VAL A 33 -6.36 -0.08 4.58
CA VAL A 33 -5.24 0.33 5.44
C VAL A 33 -5.43 1.79 5.82
N GLU A 34 -5.38 2.11 7.11
CA GLU A 34 -5.58 3.45 7.63
C GLU A 34 -4.31 3.95 8.30
N ILE A 35 -3.88 5.14 7.91
CA ILE A 35 -2.68 5.82 8.40
C ILE A 35 -3.05 7.25 8.78
N GLN A 36 -2.44 7.77 9.85
CA GLN A 36 -2.50 9.17 10.23
C GLN A 36 -1.18 9.86 9.89
N ALA A 37 -1.22 10.88 9.03
CA ALA A 37 -0.05 11.70 8.73
C ALA A 37 0.25 12.70 9.87
N TRP A 38 1.47 13.24 9.88
CA TRP A 38 1.97 14.19 10.89
C TRP A 38 1.08 15.43 11.10
N ASN A 39 0.33 15.85 10.08
CA ASN A 39 -0.59 16.99 10.16
C ASN A 39 -1.99 16.63 10.69
N GLY A 40 -2.17 15.40 11.18
CA GLY A 40 -3.43 14.88 11.70
C GLY A 40 -4.39 14.33 10.63
N SER A 41 -4.08 14.51 9.33
CA SER A 41 -4.89 13.98 8.24
C SER A 41 -4.93 12.46 8.28
N ARG A 42 -6.11 11.89 8.07
CA ARG A 42 -6.28 10.46 7.90
C ARG A 42 -6.25 10.10 6.42
N ILE A 43 -5.40 9.14 6.08
CA ILE A 43 -5.25 8.61 4.73
C ILE A 43 -5.73 7.16 4.78
N THR A 44 -6.66 6.83 3.89
CA THR A 44 -7.18 5.48 3.73
C THR A 44 -6.73 4.94 2.39
N PHE A 45 -6.03 3.82 2.42
CA PHE A 45 -5.64 3.07 1.23
C PHE A 45 -6.60 1.88 1.10
N LEU A 46 -7.31 1.82 -0.03
CA LEU A 46 -8.20 0.73 -0.38
C LEU A 46 -7.53 -0.11 -1.46
N PHE A 47 -7.11 -1.31 -1.09
CA PHE A 47 -6.58 -2.28 -2.03
C PHE A 47 -7.69 -3.24 -2.42
N GLU A 48 -7.99 -3.36 -3.71
CA GLU A 48 -9.04 -4.24 -4.22
C GLU A 48 -8.41 -5.49 -4.86
N GLU A 49 -9.17 -6.59 -4.88
CA GLU A 49 -8.69 -7.89 -5.41
C GLU A 49 -7.41 -8.35 -4.69
N VAL A 50 -7.40 -8.29 -3.35
CA VAL A 50 -6.22 -8.65 -2.56
C VAL A 50 -6.03 -10.16 -2.48
N ILE A 51 -4.90 -10.64 -2.99
CA ILE A 51 -4.57 -12.07 -3.03
C ILE A 51 -3.50 -12.49 -2.01
N ALA A 52 -2.70 -11.55 -1.51
CA ALA A 52 -1.74 -11.82 -0.45
C ALA A 52 -1.47 -10.58 0.41
N VAL A 53 -1.24 -10.80 1.70
CA VAL A 53 -0.79 -9.80 2.68
C VAL A 53 0.28 -10.42 3.55
N PHE A 54 1.38 -9.71 3.78
CA PHE A 54 2.42 -10.11 4.70
C PHE A 54 2.78 -8.95 5.61
N ASP A 55 2.52 -9.12 6.91
CA ASP A 55 2.75 -8.13 7.95
C ASP A 55 4.10 -8.41 8.62
N HIS A 56 5.07 -7.50 8.45
CA HIS A 56 6.38 -7.57 9.09
C HIS A 56 6.40 -6.88 10.45
N SER A 57 5.24 -6.72 11.09
CA SER A 57 5.00 -5.89 12.27
C SER A 57 4.95 -4.40 11.92
N ILE A 58 3.96 -4.01 11.12
CA ILE A 58 3.74 -2.61 10.76
C ILE A 58 3.55 -1.71 12.00
N GLY A 59 4.23 -0.57 11.96
CA GLY A 59 4.13 0.51 12.94
C GLY A 59 4.24 1.83 12.20
N ASP A 60 5.27 2.61 12.45
CA ASP A 60 5.49 3.86 11.73
C ASP A 60 5.74 3.61 10.22
N VAL A 61 5.14 4.44 9.39
CA VAL A 61 5.23 4.40 7.94
C VAL A 61 5.86 5.69 7.45
N THR A 62 6.81 5.61 6.54
CA THR A 62 7.41 6.77 5.86
C THR A 62 7.03 6.88 4.40
N SER A 63 6.67 5.76 3.78
CA SER A 63 6.43 5.71 2.34
C SER A 63 5.63 4.48 1.95
N LEU A 64 4.98 4.60 0.78
CA LEU A 64 4.31 3.51 0.09
C LEU A 64 4.95 3.36 -1.31
N HIS A 65 5.32 2.15 -1.66
CA HIS A 65 5.99 1.84 -2.92
C HIS A 65 5.29 0.72 -3.68
N GLU A 66 5.24 0.82 -5.01
CA GLU A 66 5.01 -0.31 -5.91
C GLU A 66 6.36 -0.97 -6.21
N VAL A 67 6.44 -2.30 -6.10
CA VAL A 67 7.59 -3.09 -6.50
C VAL A 67 7.48 -3.39 -7.99
N MET A 68 8.48 -2.94 -8.76
CA MET A 68 8.48 -3.07 -10.21
C MET A 68 8.93 -4.48 -10.62
N GLY A 69 8.17 -5.10 -11.50
CA GLY A 69 8.46 -6.43 -12.02
C GLY A 69 8.02 -7.56 -11.09
N LEU A 70 8.48 -8.78 -11.37
CA LEU A 70 8.04 -9.98 -10.68
C LEU A 70 8.93 -10.27 -9.45
N SER A 71 8.49 -9.80 -8.27
CA SER A 71 9.12 -10.17 -7.00
C SER A 71 8.80 -11.62 -6.61
N ASP A 72 9.59 -12.20 -5.70
CA ASP A 72 9.34 -13.55 -5.18
C ASP A 72 7.98 -13.63 -4.45
N PHE A 73 7.63 -12.59 -3.68
CA PHE A 73 6.34 -12.50 -3.00
C PHE A 73 5.17 -12.42 -3.99
N LEU A 74 5.28 -11.59 -5.04
CA LEU A 74 4.27 -11.51 -6.10
C LEU A 74 4.12 -12.85 -6.82
N LYS A 75 5.23 -13.47 -7.20
CA LYS A 75 5.24 -14.78 -7.87
C LYS A 75 4.56 -15.85 -7.02
N GLN A 76 4.83 -15.86 -5.72
CA GLN A 76 4.22 -16.81 -4.80
C GLN A 76 2.71 -16.57 -4.67
N ALA A 77 2.28 -15.31 -4.50
CA ALA A 77 0.88 -14.94 -4.43
C ALA A 77 0.10 -15.34 -5.70
N LEU A 78 0.67 -15.08 -6.88
CA LEU A 78 0.07 -15.46 -8.16
C LEU A 78 -0.09 -16.98 -8.31
N ASN A 79 0.91 -17.76 -7.90
CA ASN A 79 0.82 -19.22 -7.95
C ASN A 79 -0.22 -19.81 -6.99
N TRP A 80 -0.59 -19.09 -5.93
CA TRP A 80 -1.68 -19.49 -5.03
C TRP A 80 -3.06 -19.10 -5.55
N CYS A 81 -3.14 -17.97 -6.24
CA CYS A 81 -4.41 -17.42 -6.75
C CYS A 81 -4.85 -18.07 -8.06
N TYR A 82 -3.93 -18.32 -8.99
CA TYR A 82 -4.23 -18.82 -10.32
C TYR A 82 -3.92 -20.31 -10.46
N GLU A 83 -4.81 -21.04 -11.13
CA GLU A 83 -4.47 -22.36 -11.66
C GLU A 83 -3.44 -22.20 -12.77
N ALA A 84 -2.42 -23.06 -12.79
CA ALA A 84 -1.33 -22.93 -13.76
C ALA A 84 -1.86 -23.10 -15.22
N PRO A 85 -1.47 -22.22 -16.15
CA PRO A 85 -0.51 -21.11 -16.01
C PRO A 85 -1.13 -19.79 -15.52
N VAL A 86 -0.34 -18.98 -14.80
CA VAL A 86 -0.71 -17.59 -14.44
C VAL A 86 -0.92 -16.77 -15.73
N PRO A 87 -2.05 -16.06 -15.89
CA PRO A 87 -2.30 -15.18 -17.04
C PRO A 87 -1.24 -14.08 -17.15
N ALA A 88 -0.73 -13.85 -18.37
CA ALA A 88 0.32 -12.85 -18.60
C ALA A 88 -0.17 -11.40 -18.40
N ASP A 89 -1.49 -11.19 -18.43
CA ASP A 89 -2.20 -9.91 -18.32
C ASP A 89 -2.90 -9.75 -16.95
N HIS A 90 -2.46 -10.49 -15.92
CA HIS A 90 -3.03 -10.33 -14.58
C HIS A 90 -2.89 -8.87 -14.09
N PRO A 91 -3.88 -8.32 -13.36
CA PRO A 91 -3.81 -6.94 -12.87
C PRO A 91 -2.93 -6.78 -11.62
N HIS A 92 -2.60 -7.89 -10.95
CA HIS A 92 -2.00 -7.88 -9.63
C HIS A 92 -0.59 -7.27 -9.58
N LYS A 93 -0.41 -6.36 -8.63
CA LYS A 93 0.83 -5.64 -8.33
C LYS A 93 1.23 -5.88 -6.89
N HIS A 94 2.50 -5.61 -6.59
CA HIS A 94 3.05 -5.74 -5.25
C HIS A 94 3.34 -4.36 -4.65
N TYR A 95 2.72 -4.07 -3.51
CA TYR A 95 2.84 -2.82 -2.77
C TYR A 95 3.53 -3.04 -1.42
N GLN A 96 4.32 -2.06 -0.99
CA GLN A 96 5.06 -2.10 0.26
C GLN A 96 4.90 -0.78 1.01
N PHE A 97 4.32 -0.83 2.20
CA PHE A 97 4.54 0.22 3.19
C PHE A 97 5.92 0.01 3.80
N ARG A 98 6.67 1.09 4.01
CA ARG A 98 8.04 1.05 4.52
C ARG A 98 8.19 1.88 5.78
N ASP A 99 9.07 1.42 6.67
CA ASP A 99 9.42 2.10 7.91
C ASP A 99 10.46 3.23 7.71
N LEU A 100 10.93 3.82 8.81
CA LEU A 100 11.96 4.86 8.82
C LEU A 100 13.32 4.42 8.28
N ASN A 101 13.58 3.10 8.22
CA ASN A 101 14.80 2.53 7.66
C ASN A 101 14.64 2.19 6.17
N GLY A 102 13.48 2.48 5.57
CA GLY A 102 13.13 2.07 4.22
C GLY A 102 12.88 0.56 4.10
N THR A 103 12.70 -0.16 5.21
CA THR A 103 12.42 -1.60 5.23
C THR A 103 10.92 -1.84 5.06
N PRO A 104 10.49 -2.80 4.21
CA PRO A 104 9.07 -3.15 4.12
C PRO A 104 8.52 -3.58 5.48
N SER A 105 7.42 -2.95 5.90
CA SER A 105 6.72 -3.22 7.15
C SER A 105 5.35 -3.89 6.93
N LEU A 106 4.73 -3.66 5.77
CA LEU A 106 3.54 -4.38 5.29
C LEU A 106 3.63 -4.54 3.76
N GLU A 107 3.52 -5.78 3.28
CA GLU A 107 3.52 -6.12 1.87
C GLU A 107 2.13 -6.60 1.45
N ILE A 108 1.63 -6.11 0.31
CA ILE A 108 0.28 -6.39 -0.20
C ILE A 108 0.37 -6.72 -1.67
N VAL A 109 -0.32 -7.78 -2.11
CA VAL A 109 -0.54 -8.07 -3.52
C VAL A 109 -2.02 -7.87 -3.84
N SER A 110 -2.32 -6.91 -4.73
CA SER A 110 -3.68 -6.53 -5.09
C SER A 110 -3.79 -6.09 -6.56
N GLY A 111 -4.99 -6.13 -7.12
CA GLY A 111 -5.26 -5.69 -8.49
C GLY A 111 -5.21 -4.17 -8.65
N SER A 112 -5.69 -3.43 -7.64
CA SER A 112 -5.73 -1.97 -7.66
C SER A 112 -5.47 -1.37 -6.28
N ILE A 113 -5.23 -0.05 -6.26
CA ILE A 113 -5.18 0.76 -5.05
C ILE A 113 -5.91 2.09 -5.29
N THR A 114 -6.76 2.49 -4.34
CA THR A 114 -7.40 3.80 -4.27
C THR A 114 -6.99 4.50 -2.98
N ILE A 115 -6.75 5.82 -3.03
CA ILE A 115 -6.31 6.61 -1.88
C ILE A 115 -7.36 7.67 -1.56
N GLU A 116 -7.88 7.64 -0.34
CA GLU A 116 -8.87 8.57 0.18
C GLU A 116 -8.27 9.41 1.32
N TYR A 117 -8.77 10.64 1.47
CA TYR A 117 -8.27 11.60 2.45
C TYR A 117 -9.45 12.12 3.29
N SER A 118 -9.27 12.16 4.61
CA SER A 118 -10.25 12.74 5.55
C SER A 118 -9.56 13.50 6.68
N GLY A 119 -10.28 14.43 7.32
CA GLY A 119 -9.76 15.18 8.47
C GLY A 119 -8.99 16.46 8.15
N TYR A 120 -9.03 16.94 6.90
CA TYR A 120 -8.54 18.29 6.57
C TYR A 120 -9.58 19.34 7.04
N PRO A 121 -9.21 20.40 7.80
CA PRO A 121 -10.07 21.57 7.84
C PRO A 121 -10.14 22.14 6.41
N GLN A 122 -11.34 22.34 5.87
CA GLN A 122 -11.50 23.21 4.71
C GLN A 122 -11.06 24.61 5.14
N THR A 123 -9.77 24.93 5.01
CA THR A 123 -9.33 26.30 5.15
C THR A 123 -9.46 26.95 3.79
N ASP A 124 -10.45 27.84 3.68
CA ASP A 124 -10.64 28.85 2.62
C ASP A 124 -9.41 29.77 2.49
N ALA A 125 -8.24 29.24 2.17
CA ALA A 125 -6.97 29.98 2.15
C ALA A 125 -6.23 29.91 0.81
N ASP A 126 -6.77 29.25 -0.22
CA ASP A 126 -6.22 29.26 -1.59
C ASP A 126 -6.73 30.42 -2.47
N PHE A 127 -7.27 31.49 -1.86
CA PHE A 127 -7.56 32.74 -2.57
C PHE A 127 -7.03 33.95 -1.81
N ARG A 128 -5.71 34.19 -1.85
CA ARG A 128 -5.12 35.54 -1.84
C ARG A 128 -3.86 35.59 -2.70
#